data_AF-A0A9E3QR08-F1
#
_entry.id   AF-A0A9E3QR08-F1
#
_cell.length_a   1.000
_cell.length_b   1.000
_cell.length_c   1.000
_cell.angle_alpha   90.00
_cell.angle_beta   90.00
_cell.angle_gamma   90.00
#
_symmetry.space_group_name_H-M   'P 1'
#
loop_
_entity.id
_entity.type
_entity.pdbx_description
1 polymer ?
#
loop_
_entity_poly.entity_id
_entity_poly.type
_entity_poly.pdbx_seq_one_letter_code
_entity_poly.pdbx_strand_id
1 'polypeptide(L)'
;MSSSPPPIPRFALTAALLAGGLVPARALPRVVEALRDDRWSRADIERWERGYYEALLDVGRRPEAPEGPSPGRSVPFDAGRLAQNVDDLREYVLKPNLATTHKGATWTTNALGLRDREYAIKKPAETVRIALIGDSIGAGWGVDDGQGFEPRLERALDGASRAAGGPRGEVLNFSVPGHAPGQRW
;
A
#
# COMPACT_ATOMS: atom_id res chain seq x y z
N MET A 1 16.22 -3.60 -56.16
CA MET A 1 17.06 -4.53 -55.39
C MET A 1 16.99 -4.11 -53.93
N SER A 2 16.15 -4.77 -53.14
CA SER A 2 16.06 -4.59 -51.69
C SER A 2 15.71 -5.96 -51.10
N SER A 3 16.59 -6.51 -50.26
CA SER A 3 16.45 -7.83 -49.65
C SER A 3 16.26 -7.67 -48.14
N SER A 4 15.12 -8.13 -47.63
CA SER A 4 14.80 -8.23 -46.20
C SER A 4 15.67 -9.29 -45.49
N PRO A 5 15.93 -9.16 -44.17
CA PRO A 5 16.66 -10.17 -43.40
C PRO A 5 15.79 -11.40 -43.09
N PRO A 6 16.40 -12.58 -42.85
CA PRO A 6 15.67 -13.84 -42.70
C PRO A 6 14.98 -13.97 -41.32
N PRO A 7 13.87 -14.71 -41.22
CA PRO A 7 13.19 -14.96 -39.95
C PRO A 7 13.99 -15.90 -39.06
N ILE A 8 14.14 -15.54 -37.79
CA ILE A 8 14.79 -16.37 -36.76
C ILE A 8 13.95 -17.65 -36.56
N PRO A 9 14.53 -18.85 -36.69
CA PRO A 9 13.77 -20.09 -36.58
C PRO A 9 13.32 -20.33 -35.14
N ARG A 10 12.01 -20.55 -34.96
CA ARG A 10 11.29 -20.88 -33.70
C ARG A 10 11.91 -22.04 -32.89
N PHE A 11 12.83 -22.81 -33.48
CA PHE A 11 13.57 -23.89 -32.83
C PHE A 11 14.57 -23.39 -31.76
N ALA A 12 15.16 -22.21 -31.92
CA ALA A 12 16.14 -21.68 -30.96
C ALA A 12 15.50 -21.32 -29.61
N LEU A 13 14.28 -20.75 -29.63
CA LEU A 13 13.53 -20.40 -28.42
C LEU A 13 13.04 -21.66 -27.66
N THR A 14 12.68 -22.71 -28.40
CA THR A 14 12.21 -23.97 -27.83
C THR A 14 13.35 -24.77 -27.20
N ALA A 15 14.55 -24.75 -27.82
CA ALA A 15 15.74 -25.37 -27.27
C ALA A 15 16.25 -24.65 -25.99
N ALA A 16 16.13 -23.32 -25.93
CA ALA A 16 16.48 -22.55 -24.73
C ALA A 16 15.54 -22.85 -23.54
N LEU A 17 14.23 -23.02 -23.82
CA LEU A 17 13.23 -23.42 -22.80
C LEU A 17 13.45 -24.85 -22.30
N LEU A 18 13.81 -25.79 -23.19
CA LEU A 18 14.12 -27.18 -22.81
C LEU A 18 15.45 -27.30 -22.05
N ALA A 19 16.47 -26.50 -22.39
CA ALA A 19 17.73 -26.45 -21.66
C ALA A 19 17.56 -25.89 -20.24
N GLY A 20 16.61 -24.96 -20.02
CA GLY A 20 16.26 -24.46 -18.70
C GLY A 20 15.55 -25.49 -17.80
N GLY A 21 14.89 -26.49 -18.39
CA GLY A 21 14.17 -27.54 -17.66
C GLY A 21 15.03 -28.70 -17.13
N LEU A 22 16.28 -28.80 -17.58
CA LEU A 22 17.21 -29.89 -17.23
C LEU A 22 18.25 -29.51 -16.16
N VAL A 23 18.18 -28.28 -15.64
CA VAL A 23 19.04 -27.86 -14.52
C VAL A 23 18.46 -28.43 -13.23
N PRO A 24 19.20 -29.25 -12.47
CA PRO A 24 18.68 -29.88 -11.26
C PRO A 24 18.22 -28.81 -10.26
N ALA A 25 17.06 -29.01 -9.62
CA ALA A 25 16.41 -28.07 -8.70
C ALA A 25 17.29 -27.61 -7.52
N ARG A 26 18.45 -28.24 -7.30
CA ARG A 26 19.46 -27.85 -6.30
C ARG A 26 20.37 -26.70 -6.75
N ALA A 27 20.36 -26.34 -8.04
CA ALA A 27 21.21 -25.30 -8.62
C ALA A 27 20.49 -23.96 -8.87
N LEU A 28 19.18 -23.86 -8.61
CA LEU A 28 18.39 -22.63 -8.81
C LEU A 28 17.50 -22.24 -7.61
N PRO A 29 17.98 -22.28 -6.35
CA PRO A 29 17.15 -21.86 -5.22
C PRO A 29 16.69 -20.40 -5.37
N ARG A 30 17.57 -19.50 -5.84
CA ARG A 30 17.26 -18.07 -5.97
C ARG A 30 16.23 -17.71 -7.05
N VAL A 31 16.15 -18.48 -8.15
CA VAL A 31 15.25 -18.17 -9.27
C VAL A 31 13.85 -18.71 -9.02
N VAL A 32 13.74 -19.90 -8.44
CA VAL A 32 12.44 -20.48 -8.05
C VAL A 32 11.85 -19.73 -6.86
N GLU A 33 12.68 -19.25 -5.93
CA GLU A 33 12.24 -18.45 -4.79
C GLU A 33 11.79 -17.04 -5.21
N ALA A 34 12.49 -16.41 -6.18
CA ALA A 34 12.04 -15.15 -6.80
C ALA A 34 10.73 -15.27 -7.59
N LEU A 35 10.37 -16.47 -8.06
CA LEU A 35 9.11 -16.75 -8.75
C LEU A 35 7.97 -17.15 -7.79
N ARG A 36 8.28 -17.44 -6.52
CA ARG A 36 7.30 -17.78 -5.48
C ARG A 36 7.01 -16.61 -4.52
N ASP A 37 7.81 -15.57 -4.59
CA ASP A 37 7.68 -14.39 -3.75
C ASP A 37 6.96 -13.29 -4.53
N ASP A 38 5.68 -13.04 -4.21
CA ASP A 38 4.87 -11.93 -4.75
C ASP A 38 5.39 -10.53 -4.30
N ARG A 39 6.58 -10.48 -3.69
CA ARG A 39 7.23 -9.24 -3.26
C ARG A 39 7.99 -8.64 -4.43
N TRP A 40 7.69 -7.37 -4.70
CA TRP A 40 8.34 -6.60 -5.76
C TRP A 40 9.86 -6.64 -5.60
N SER A 41 10.57 -6.88 -6.71
CA SER A 41 12.03 -6.84 -6.68
C SER A 41 12.50 -5.42 -6.37
N ARG A 42 13.71 -5.26 -5.83
CA ARG A 42 14.28 -3.92 -5.57
C ARG A 42 14.29 -3.04 -6.81
N ALA A 43 14.48 -3.63 -7.99
CA ALA A 43 14.45 -2.92 -9.26
C ALA A 43 13.04 -2.42 -9.63
N ASP A 44 12.00 -3.16 -9.23
CA ASP A 44 10.60 -2.78 -9.44
C ASP A 44 10.20 -1.65 -8.48
N ILE A 45 10.62 -1.73 -7.22
CA ILE A 45 10.42 -0.67 -6.21
C ILE A 45 11.08 0.62 -6.67
N GLU A 46 12.34 0.57 -7.08
CA GLU A 46 13.07 1.75 -7.55
C GLU A 46 12.48 2.33 -8.84
N ARG A 47 12.01 1.49 -9.76
CA ARG A 47 11.34 1.95 -10.99
C ARG A 47 10.02 2.63 -10.64
N TRP A 48 9.29 2.10 -9.67
CA TRP A 48 8.03 2.65 -9.21
C TRP A 48 8.23 3.98 -8.47
N GLU A 49 9.16 4.05 -7.53
CA GLU A 49 9.50 5.28 -6.79
C GLU A 49 9.97 6.39 -7.74
N ARG A 50 10.89 6.09 -8.68
CA ARG A 50 11.33 7.07 -9.67
C ARG A 50 10.17 7.58 -10.52
N GLY A 51 9.33 6.68 -11.06
CA GLY A 51 8.17 7.08 -11.84
C GLY A 51 7.16 7.91 -11.05
N TYR A 52 6.97 7.60 -9.77
CA TYR A 52 6.09 8.33 -8.85
C TYR A 52 6.59 9.76 -8.59
N TYR A 53 7.87 9.96 -8.29
CA TYR A 53 8.42 11.30 -8.06
C TYR A 53 8.53 12.12 -9.35
N GLU A 54 8.82 11.50 -10.50
CA GLU A 54 8.78 12.19 -11.80
C GLU A 54 7.38 12.75 -12.10
N ALA A 55 6.32 11.98 -11.82
CA ALA A 55 4.94 12.44 -11.98
C ALA A 55 4.54 13.58 -11.02
N LEU A 56 5.12 13.62 -9.81
CA LEU A 56 4.90 14.71 -8.84
C LEU A 56 5.69 15.98 -9.18
N LEU A 57 6.81 15.85 -9.88
CA LEU A 57 7.66 16.98 -10.28
C LEU A 57 7.21 17.61 -11.61
N ASP A 58 6.46 16.88 -12.45
CA ASP A 58 5.94 17.37 -13.74
C ASP A 58 4.67 18.24 -13.59
N VAL A 59 4.64 19.15 -12.60
CA VAL A 59 3.52 20.06 -12.26
C VAL A 59 3.23 21.08 -13.38
N GLY A 60 3.98 21.07 -14.48
CA GLY A 60 3.83 22.00 -15.60
C GLY A 60 3.12 21.45 -16.84
N ARG A 61 2.93 20.13 -16.96
CA ARG A 61 2.35 19.52 -18.16
C ARG A 61 1.19 18.64 -17.77
N ARG A 62 -0.05 19.12 -17.94
CA ARG A 62 -1.24 18.26 -18.00
C ARG A 62 -1.00 17.21 -19.09
N PRO A 63 -0.78 15.93 -18.77
CA PRO A 63 -0.96 14.90 -19.77
C PRO A 63 -2.47 14.81 -19.96
N GLU A 64 -2.96 15.07 -21.17
CA GLU A 64 -4.33 14.71 -21.50
C GLU A 64 -4.52 13.24 -21.10
N ALA A 65 -5.42 13.00 -20.15
CA ALA A 65 -5.73 11.64 -19.74
C ALA A 65 -6.28 10.94 -20.99
N PRO A 66 -5.74 9.77 -21.40
CA PRO A 66 -6.30 9.06 -22.52
C PRO A 66 -7.79 8.80 -22.22
N GLU A 67 -8.66 9.31 -23.08
CA GLU A 67 -10.10 9.03 -23.10
C GLU A 67 -10.32 7.55 -23.46
N GLY A 68 -9.99 6.68 -22.51
CA GLY A 68 -10.34 5.27 -22.52
C GLY A 68 -11.30 5.01 -21.36
N PRO A 69 -12.14 3.96 -21.45
CA PRO A 69 -12.97 3.57 -20.32
C PRO A 69 -12.09 3.42 -19.09
N SER A 70 -12.37 4.19 -18.03
CA SER A 70 -11.70 4.03 -16.75
C SER A 70 -11.86 2.56 -16.37
N PRO A 71 -10.77 1.77 -16.30
CA PRO A 71 -10.89 0.36 -15.96
C PRO A 71 -11.64 0.31 -14.63
N GLY A 72 -12.79 -0.37 -14.63
CA GLY A 72 -13.79 -0.29 -13.56
C GLY A 72 -13.13 -0.29 -12.20
N ARG A 73 -13.27 0.85 -11.50
CA ARG A 73 -12.76 1.22 -10.15
C ARG A 73 -12.21 0.06 -9.33
N SER A 74 -11.05 -0.46 -9.74
CA SER A 74 -10.31 -1.43 -8.95
C SER A 74 -9.46 -0.62 -7.99
N VAL A 75 -10.03 -0.34 -6.82
CA VAL A 75 -9.25 -0.03 -5.62
C VAL A 75 -8.00 -0.95 -5.59
N PRO A 76 -6.78 -0.42 -5.45
CA PRO A 76 -5.54 -1.22 -5.44
C PRO A 76 -5.49 -2.28 -4.32
N PHE A 77 -6.46 -2.22 -3.41
CA PHE A 77 -6.69 -3.11 -2.29
C PHE A 77 -8.12 -3.64 -2.38
N ASP A 78 -8.39 -4.85 -1.88
CA ASP A 78 -9.75 -5.41 -1.83
C ASP A 78 -10.64 -4.61 -0.85
N ALA A 79 -11.15 -3.47 -1.34
CA ALA A 79 -12.04 -2.62 -0.57
C ALA A 79 -13.28 -3.38 -0.18
N GLY A 80 -13.79 -4.30 -1.01
CA GLY A 80 -15.03 -5.02 -0.73
C GLY A 80 -15.05 -5.72 0.64
N ARG A 81 -13.90 -6.23 1.10
CA ARG A 81 -13.78 -6.86 2.42
C ARG A 81 -13.51 -5.85 3.55
N LEU A 82 -12.56 -4.93 3.35
CA LEU A 82 -12.01 -4.09 4.44
C LEU A 82 -12.58 -2.66 4.49
N ALA A 83 -13.15 -2.19 3.40
CA ALA A 83 -13.58 -0.82 3.19
C ALA A 83 -14.97 -0.73 2.53
N GLN A 84 -15.53 0.46 2.50
CA GLN A 84 -16.78 0.76 1.83
C GLN A 84 -16.60 2.04 1.04
N ASN A 85 -17.21 2.11 -0.14
CA ASN A 85 -17.23 3.34 -0.92
C ASN A 85 -18.05 4.40 -0.19
N VAL A 86 -17.66 5.66 -0.34
CA VAL A 86 -18.38 6.83 0.14
C VAL A 86 -18.52 7.84 -0.98
N ASP A 87 -19.62 8.59 -0.96
CA ASP A 87 -19.91 9.62 -1.97
C ASP A 87 -19.32 10.97 -1.57
N ASP A 88 -18.01 10.99 -1.33
CA ASP A 88 -17.24 12.20 -1.04
C ASP A 88 -15.78 12.06 -1.51
N LEU A 89 -14.97 13.10 -1.26
CA LEU A 89 -13.57 13.19 -1.69
C LEU A 89 -12.68 12.03 -1.22
N ARG A 90 -13.10 11.26 -0.20
CA ARG A 90 -12.32 10.11 0.29
C ARG A 90 -12.47 8.90 -0.62
N GLU A 91 -13.52 8.87 -1.45
CA GLU A 91 -13.98 7.78 -2.34
C GLU A 91 -14.33 6.46 -1.64
N TYR A 92 -13.56 6.07 -0.63
CA TYR A 92 -13.78 4.93 0.23
C TYR A 92 -13.14 5.15 1.61
N VAL A 93 -13.69 4.46 2.61
CA VAL A 93 -13.21 4.45 3.99
C VAL A 93 -13.20 3.03 4.52
N LEU A 94 -12.41 2.73 5.55
CA LEU A 94 -12.48 1.44 6.21
C LEU A 94 -13.88 1.22 6.82
N LYS A 95 -14.36 -0.03 6.79
CA LYS A 95 -15.63 -0.37 7.44
C LYS A 95 -15.48 -0.23 8.96
N PRO A 96 -16.41 0.41 9.69
CA PRO A 96 -16.36 0.46 11.14
C PRO A 96 -16.69 -0.89 11.77
N ASN A 97 -16.22 -1.11 13.00
CA ASN A 97 -16.48 -2.32 13.79
C ASN A 97 -16.13 -3.63 13.06
N LEU A 98 -15.13 -3.60 12.17
CA LEU A 98 -14.66 -4.78 11.48
C LEU A 98 -13.60 -5.50 12.33
N ALA A 99 -13.74 -6.82 12.46
CA ALA A 99 -12.69 -7.71 12.95
C ALA A 99 -12.51 -8.85 11.94
N THR A 100 -11.30 -8.99 11.38
CA THR A 100 -10.97 -10.02 10.39
C THR A 100 -9.49 -10.34 10.46
N THR A 101 -9.07 -11.36 9.72
CA THR A 101 -7.66 -11.54 9.32
C THR A 101 -7.46 -10.91 7.95
N HIS A 102 -6.32 -10.26 7.76
CA HIS A 102 -5.86 -9.74 6.48
C HIS A 102 -4.36 -9.99 6.32
N LYS A 103 -3.95 -10.60 5.20
CA LYS A 103 -2.54 -10.97 4.93
C LYS A 103 -1.87 -11.74 6.08
N GLY A 104 -2.64 -12.59 6.78
CA GLY A 104 -2.15 -13.40 7.90
C GLY A 104 -2.05 -12.67 9.24
N ALA A 105 -2.37 -11.37 9.28
CA ALA A 105 -2.39 -10.56 10.49
C ALA A 105 -3.82 -10.25 10.96
N THR A 106 -3.97 -9.99 12.24
CA THR A 106 -5.20 -9.48 12.83
C THR A 106 -5.47 -8.08 12.30
N TRP A 107 -6.70 -7.83 11.86
CA TRP A 107 -7.16 -6.56 11.32
C TRP A 107 -8.45 -6.16 12.01
N THR A 108 -8.35 -5.21 12.94
CA THR A 108 -9.52 -4.58 13.57
C THR A 108 -9.65 -3.10 13.22
N THR A 109 -10.90 -2.63 13.22
CA THR A 109 -11.25 -1.21 13.11
C THR A 109 -12.28 -0.87 14.17
N ASN A 110 -12.16 0.33 14.74
CA ASN A 110 -13.03 0.80 15.79
C ASN A 110 -14.40 1.27 15.26
N ALA A 111 -15.29 1.72 16.15
CA ALA A 111 -16.61 2.23 15.79
C ALA A 111 -16.58 3.44 14.84
N LEU A 112 -15.45 4.15 14.76
CA LEU A 112 -15.23 5.31 13.89
C LEU A 112 -14.66 4.92 12.52
N GLY A 113 -14.37 3.64 12.28
CA GLY A 113 -13.72 3.18 11.05
C GLY A 113 -12.22 3.47 11.02
N LEU A 114 -11.58 3.70 12.17
CA LEU A 114 -10.13 3.83 12.27
C LEU A 114 -9.51 2.46 12.56
N ARG A 115 -8.38 2.16 11.93
CA ARG A 115 -7.58 0.99 12.25
C ARG A 115 -6.75 1.26 13.51
N ASP A 116 -7.42 1.26 14.66
CA ASP A 116 -6.88 1.73 15.93
C ASP A 116 -7.78 1.28 17.11
N ARG A 117 -7.40 1.62 18.35
CA ARG A 117 -8.23 1.52 19.55
C ARG A 117 -9.46 2.44 19.48
N GLU A 118 -10.38 2.26 20.42
CA GLU A 118 -11.52 3.14 20.59
C GLU A 118 -11.13 4.54 21.11
N TYR A 119 -11.84 5.55 20.63
CA TYR A 119 -11.68 6.95 21.05
C TYR A 119 -13.03 7.57 21.39
N ALA A 120 -13.04 8.40 22.44
CA ALA A 120 -14.21 9.23 22.74
C ALA A 120 -14.43 10.26 21.62
N ILE A 121 -15.67 10.47 21.16
CA ILE A 121 -15.96 11.52 20.18
C ILE A 121 -15.55 12.89 20.73
N LYS A 122 -15.96 13.21 21.96
CA LYS A 122 -15.54 14.41 22.65
C LYS A 122 -14.08 14.27 23.08
N LYS A 123 -13.23 15.21 22.64
CA LYS A 123 -11.81 15.25 23.04
C LYS A 123 -11.71 15.37 24.57
N PRO A 124 -10.98 14.46 25.25
CA PRO A 124 -10.76 14.57 26.69
C PRO A 124 -10.03 15.87 27.07
N ALA A 125 -10.17 16.26 28.33
CA ALA A 125 -9.38 17.34 28.91
C ALA A 125 -7.89 16.98 28.87
N GLU A 126 -7.02 18.00 28.87
CA GLU A 126 -5.56 17.84 28.93
C GLU A 126 -5.01 16.86 27.87
N THR A 127 -5.64 16.82 26.71
CA THR A 127 -5.30 15.89 25.62
C THR A 127 -5.15 16.65 24.31
N VAL A 128 -4.08 16.33 23.58
CA VAL A 128 -3.83 16.76 22.20
C VAL A 128 -4.08 15.59 21.27
N ARG A 129 -4.87 15.82 20.22
CA ARG A 129 -5.12 14.83 19.16
C ARG A 129 -4.29 15.16 17.93
N ILE A 130 -3.61 14.15 17.42
CA ILE A 130 -2.77 14.21 16.24
C ILE A 130 -3.41 13.28 15.21
N ALA A 131 -3.72 13.77 14.02
CA ALA A 131 -4.25 12.94 12.95
C ALA A 131 -3.08 12.36 12.14
N LEU A 132 -2.99 11.03 12.06
CA LEU A 132 -2.09 10.34 11.14
C LEU A 132 -2.87 10.06 9.84
N ILE A 133 -2.51 10.73 8.76
CA ILE A 133 -3.09 10.54 7.43
C ILE A 133 -2.05 9.86 6.54
N GLY A 134 -2.47 8.82 5.83
CA GLY A 134 -1.56 8.04 5.01
C GLY A 134 -2.24 6.88 4.30
N ASP A 135 -1.42 5.94 3.87
CA ASP A 135 -1.80 4.83 3.01
C ASP A 135 -1.68 3.46 3.73
N SER A 136 -1.34 2.41 2.99
CA SER A 136 -1.09 1.07 3.51
C SER A 136 0.00 1.00 4.59
N ILE A 137 1.00 1.89 4.54
CA ILE A 137 2.10 1.92 5.51
C ILE A 137 1.56 2.43 6.85
N GLY A 138 0.87 3.57 6.82
CA GLY A 138 0.24 4.15 8.02
C GLY A 138 -0.82 3.23 8.62
N ALA A 139 -1.58 2.53 7.77
CA ALA A 139 -2.59 1.56 8.20
C ALA A 139 -2.01 0.24 8.75
N GLY A 140 -0.70 -0.02 8.63
CA GLY A 140 -0.11 -1.28 9.07
C GLY A 140 -0.56 -2.49 8.24
N TRP A 141 -0.45 -2.40 6.92
CA TRP A 141 -0.83 -3.46 6.00
C TRP A 141 -0.05 -4.77 6.25
N GLY A 142 -0.76 -5.82 6.63
CA GLY A 142 -0.14 -7.12 6.99
C GLY A 142 0.56 -7.13 8.36
N VAL A 143 0.25 -6.16 9.23
CA VAL A 143 0.79 -6.06 10.59
C VAL A 143 -0.35 -6.25 11.58
N ASP A 144 -0.09 -7.02 12.66
CA ASP A 144 -1.07 -7.23 13.73
C ASP A 144 -1.44 -5.92 14.45
N ASP A 145 -2.63 -5.92 15.05
CA ASP A 145 -3.11 -4.84 15.90
C ASP A 145 -2.07 -4.44 16.95
N GLY A 146 -1.86 -3.13 17.12
CA GLY A 146 -0.90 -2.59 18.10
C GLY A 146 0.58 -2.76 17.74
N GLN A 147 0.92 -3.45 16.63
CA GLN A 147 2.30 -3.67 16.18
C GLN A 147 2.75 -2.73 15.06
N GLY A 148 1.82 -1.94 14.50
CA GLY A 148 2.08 -0.95 13.46
C GLY A 148 2.96 0.24 13.91
N PHE A 149 3.15 1.18 12.99
CA PHE A 149 3.91 2.41 13.24
C PHE A 149 3.20 3.35 14.23
N GLU A 150 1.90 3.59 14.02
CA GLU A 150 1.07 4.49 14.84
C GLU A 150 1.18 4.26 16.35
N PRO A 151 1.01 3.04 16.89
CA PRO A 151 0.99 2.86 18.35
C PRO A 151 2.39 3.04 18.96
N ARG A 152 3.46 2.89 18.17
CA ARG A 152 4.83 3.19 18.60
C ARG A 152 5.04 4.71 18.63
N LEU A 153 4.51 5.42 17.65
CA LEU A 153 4.55 6.88 17.59
C LEU A 153 3.75 7.50 18.75
N GLU A 154 2.53 7.03 19.02
CA GLU A 154 1.69 7.52 20.13
C GLU A 154 2.44 7.38 21.46
N ARG A 155 2.98 6.19 21.76
CA ARG A 155 3.73 5.95 23.01
C ARG A 155 4.95 6.86 23.15
N ALA A 156 5.69 7.09 22.07
CA ALA A 156 6.87 7.95 22.10
C ALA A 156 6.50 9.42 22.34
N LEU A 157 5.47 9.92 21.63
CA LEU A 157 4.99 11.30 21.76
C LEU A 157 4.35 11.56 23.13
N ASP A 158 3.48 10.66 23.59
CA ASP A 158 2.85 10.77 24.90
C ASP A 158 3.90 10.71 26.01
N GLY A 159 4.85 9.77 25.94
CA GLY A 159 5.93 9.66 26.92
C GLY A 159 6.79 10.93 26.99
N ALA A 160 7.18 11.48 25.84
CA ALA A 160 7.95 12.73 25.79
C ALA A 160 7.16 13.93 26.31
N SER A 161 5.88 14.06 25.95
CA SER A 161 5.02 15.15 26.42
C SER A 161 4.84 15.11 27.94
N ARG A 162 4.51 13.93 28.48
CA ARG A 162 4.30 13.75 29.92
C ARG A 162 5.57 13.97 30.74
N ALA A 163 6.74 13.57 30.22
CA ALA A 163 8.02 13.84 30.87
C ALA A 163 8.32 15.35 31.00
N ALA A 164 7.78 16.16 30.09
CA ALA A 164 7.85 17.62 30.13
C ALA A 164 6.70 18.29 30.92
N GLY A 165 5.86 17.51 31.60
CA GLY A 165 4.65 18.03 32.27
C GLY A 165 3.55 18.48 31.30
N GLY A 166 3.61 18.01 30.04
CA GLY A 166 2.67 18.32 28.98
C GLY A 166 1.41 17.45 28.98
N PRO A 167 0.47 17.73 28.05
CA PRO A 167 -0.79 17.00 27.92
C PRO A 167 -0.59 15.58 27.39
N ARG A 168 -1.62 14.75 27.53
CA ARG A 168 -1.66 13.42 26.90
C ARG A 168 -1.66 13.55 25.37
N GLY A 169 -0.87 12.73 24.70
CA GLY A 169 -0.91 12.56 23.25
C GLY A 169 -1.88 11.44 22.83
N GLU A 170 -2.79 11.74 21.91
CA GLU A 170 -3.58 10.73 21.18
C GLU A 170 -3.26 10.83 19.68
N VAL A 171 -2.82 9.74 19.05
CA VAL A 171 -2.62 9.68 17.61
C VAL A 171 -3.77 8.90 17.00
N LEU A 172 -4.61 9.57 16.20
CA LEU A 172 -5.76 8.93 15.55
C LEU A 172 -5.35 8.51 14.14
N ASN A 173 -5.38 7.20 13.87
CA ASN A 173 -5.01 6.66 12.56
C ASN A 173 -6.11 6.78 11.51
N PHE A 174 -6.03 7.81 10.66
CA PHE A 174 -6.88 8.00 9.49
C PHE A 174 -6.31 7.40 8.21
N SER A 175 -5.23 6.61 8.30
CA SER A 175 -4.61 6.03 7.12
C SER A 175 -5.51 4.95 6.52
N VAL A 176 -5.70 5.00 5.20
CA VAL A 176 -6.47 3.98 4.48
C VAL A 176 -5.61 3.42 3.35
N PRO A 177 -5.47 2.09 3.25
CA PRO A 177 -4.73 1.46 2.16
C PRO A 177 -5.16 1.95 0.78
N GLY A 178 -4.18 2.26 -0.07
CA GLY A 178 -4.42 2.78 -1.41
C GLY A 178 -4.77 4.28 -1.50
N HIS A 179 -4.95 4.99 -0.38
CA HIS A 179 -5.04 6.45 -0.42
C HIS A 179 -3.71 7.03 -0.91
N ALA A 180 -3.77 8.12 -1.66
CA ALA A 180 -2.61 8.83 -2.17
C ALA A 180 -2.92 10.33 -2.30
N PRO A 181 -1.92 11.22 -2.27
CA PRO A 181 -2.15 12.67 -2.40
C PRO A 181 -2.91 13.08 -3.68
N GLY A 182 -2.81 12.27 -4.74
CA GLY A 182 -3.46 12.50 -6.03
C GLY A 182 -4.80 11.76 -6.23
N GLN A 183 -5.44 11.27 -5.15
CA GLN A 183 -6.81 10.75 -5.24
C GLN A 183 -7.71 11.81 -5.87
N ARG A 184 -8.51 11.37 -6.85
CA ARG A 184 -8.89 12.23 -7.98
C ARG A 184 -9.96 13.24 -7.63
N TRP A 185 -9.97 14.27 -8.48
CA TRP A 185 -10.92 15.38 -8.54
C TRP A 185 -11.79 15.12 -9.78
#